data_AF-A0A950Q0D8-F1
#
_entry.id   AF-A0A950Q0D8-F1
#
_cell.length_a   1.000
_cell.length_b   1.000
_cell.length_c   1.000
_cell.angle_alpha   90.00
_cell.angle_beta   90.00
_cell.angle_gamma   90.00
#
_symmetry.space_group_name_H-M   'P 1'
#
loop_
_entity.id
_entity.type
_entity.pdbx_description
1 polymer ?
#
loop_
_entity_poly.entity_id
_entity_poly.type
_entity_poly.pdbx_seq_one_letter_code
_entity_poly.pdbx_strand_id
1 'polypeptide(L)'
;MRTTLTLDPDNAIRLERLRKERDAAFKDIVNDAIRRGLDSIERVEGKKPFELPLLHCGKPNFSTPEELKELMAQIQEEDDIAKLQRSGFK
;
A
#
# COMPACT_ATOMS: atom_id res chain seq x y z
N MET A 1 14.47 -8.96 -34.30
CA MET A 1 13.48 -9.68 -35.13
C MET A 1 12.60 -8.67 -35.85
N ARG A 2 12.11 -8.98 -37.06
CA ARG A 2 11.11 -8.17 -37.77
C ARG A 2 9.74 -8.81 -37.54
N THR A 3 8.84 -8.06 -36.91
CA THR A 3 7.50 -8.52 -36.53
C THR A 3 6.50 -7.45 -36.93
N THR A 4 5.32 -7.87 -37.36
CA THR A 4 4.17 -6.98 -37.57
C THR A 4 3.20 -7.19 -36.40
N LEU A 5 2.84 -6.11 -35.72
CA LEU A 5 1.95 -6.15 -34.57
C LEU A 5 0.84 -5.11 -34.80
N THR A 6 -0.41 -5.51 -34.53
CA THR A 6 -1.54 -4.58 -34.52
C THR A 6 -1.59 -3.89 -33.16
N LEU A 7 -1.72 -2.56 -33.15
CA LEU A 7 -1.85 -1.75 -31.95
C LEU A 7 -3.26 -1.17 -31.88
N ASP A 8 -3.86 -1.20 -30.70
CA ASP A 8 -5.10 -0.47 -30.46
C ASP A 8 -4.92 1.04 -30.67
N PRO A 9 -5.97 1.78 -31.06
CA PRO A 9 -5.86 3.20 -31.38
C PRO A 9 -5.30 4.04 -30.23
N ASP A 10 -5.65 3.72 -28.99
CA ASP A 10 -5.19 4.42 -27.80
C ASP A 10 -3.69 4.17 -27.53
N ASN A 11 -3.24 2.93 -27.71
CA ASN A 11 -1.83 2.56 -27.61
C ASN A 11 -0.98 3.28 -28.67
N ALA A 12 -1.45 3.33 -29.92
CA ALA A 12 -0.78 4.06 -31.00
C ALA A 12 -0.63 5.56 -30.68
N ILE A 13 -1.68 6.20 -30.17
CA ILE A 13 -1.65 7.62 -29.78
C ILE A 13 -0.65 7.86 -28.64
N ARG A 14 -0.64 7.00 -27.62
CA ARG A 14 0.29 7.12 -26.47
C ARG A 14 1.74 6.97 -26.89
N LEU A 15 2.04 5.97 -27.74
CA LEU A 15 3.39 5.74 -28.26
C LEU A 15 3.88 6.92 -29.10
N GLU A 16 3.03 7.49 -29.94
CA GLU A 16 3.37 8.65 -30.77
C GLU A 16 3.62 9.92 -29.95
N ARG A 17 2.88 10.12 -28.84
CA ARG A 17 3.15 11.21 -27.89
C ARG A 17 4.51 11.04 -27.22
N LEU A 18 4.80 9.85 -26.69
CA LEU A 18 6.08 9.53 -26.07
C LEU A 18 7.25 9.71 -27.05
N ARG A 19 7.04 9.33 -28.32
CA ARG A 19 8.03 9.53 -29.39
C ARG A 19 8.39 11.01 -29.55
N LYS A 20 7.39 11.88 -29.60
CA LYS A 20 7.58 13.33 -29.74
C LYS A 20 8.22 13.96 -28.50
N GLU A 21 7.84 13.51 -27.31
CA GLU A 21 8.39 14.02 -26.05
C GLU A 21 9.86 13.65 -25.85
N ARG A 22 10.26 12.46 -26.31
CA ARG A 22 11.60 11.89 -26.10
C ARG A 22 12.56 12.12 -27.27
N ASP A 23 12.06 12.69 -28.38
CA ASP A 23 12.77 12.82 -29.66
C ASP A 23 13.51 11.53 -30.07
N ALA A 24 12.79 10.41 -30.03
CA ALA A 24 13.35 9.08 -30.26
C ALA A 24 12.65 8.35 -31.41
N ALA A 25 13.27 7.31 -31.95
CA ALA A 25 12.64 6.51 -32.99
C ALA A 25 11.45 5.71 -32.43
N PHE A 26 10.37 5.58 -33.22
CA PHE A 26 9.16 4.84 -32.82
C PHE A 26 9.47 3.40 -32.37
N LYS A 27 10.40 2.74 -33.06
CA LYS A 27 10.90 1.40 -32.70
C LYS A 27 11.47 1.35 -31.28
N ASP A 28 12.23 2.36 -30.88
CA ASP A 28 12.91 2.35 -29.58
C ASP A 28 11.91 2.56 -28.44
N ILE A 29 10.94 3.46 -28.65
CA ILE A 29 9.81 3.66 -27.73
C ILE A 29 8.99 2.37 -27.58
N VAL A 30 8.64 1.70 -28.68
CA VAL A 30 7.88 0.44 -28.64
C VAL A 30 8.65 -0.65 -27.89
N ASN A 31 9.94 -0.83 -28.18
CA ASN A 31 10.74 -1.85 -27.50
C ASN A 31 10.94 -1.54 -26.02
N ASP A 32 11.15 -0.28 -25.64
CA ASP A 32 11.26 0.12 -24.23
C ASP A 32 9.94 -0.11 -23.49
N ALA A 33 8.80 0.25 -24.10
CA ALA A 33 7.48 -0.02 -23.53
C ALA A 33 7.23 -1.53 -23.32
N ILE A 34 7.57 -2.36 -24.32
CA ILE A 34 7.43 -3.82 -24.22
C ILE A 34 8.33 -4.37 -23.11
N ARG A 35 9.61 -3.96 -23.04
CA ARG A 35 10.53 -4.44 -21.98
C ARG A 35 10.00 -4.11 -20.59
N ARG A 36 9.58 -2.87 -20.35
CA ARG A 36 8.99 -2.47 -19.07
C ARG A 36 7.70 -3.23 -18.76
N GLY A 37 6.90 -3.50 -19.77
CA GLY A 37 5.71 -4.35 -19.67
C GLY A 37 6.05 -5.76 -19.23
N LEU A 38 6.99 -6.42 -19.90
CA LEU A 38 7.46 -7.77 -19.56
C LEU A 38 8.07 -7.82 -18.17
N ASP A 39 8.97 -6.89 -17.83
CA ASP A 39 9.55 -6.79 -16.48
C ASP A 39 8.47 -6.65 -15.40
N SER A 40 7.36 -5.95 -15.70
CA SER A 40 6.26 -5.78 -14.74
C SER A 40 5.47 -7.07 -14.56
N ILE A 41 5.23 -7.81 -15.64
CA ILE A 41 4.52 -9.10 -15.62
C ILE A 41 5.37 -10.13 -14.87
N GLU A 42 6.66 -10.23 -15.20
CA GLU A 42 7.60 -11.17 -14.57
C GLU A 42 7.81 -10.87 -13.08
N ARG A 43 7.79 -9.60 -12.66
CA ARG A 43 7.91 -9.22 -11.24
C ARG A 43 6.70 -9.63 -10.41
N VAL A 44 5.50 -9.70 -11.00
CA VAL A 44 4.27 -10.06 -10.26
C VAL A 44 4.31 -11.53 -9.82
N GLU A 45 4.93 -12.41 -10.59
CA GLU A 45 5.08 -13.83 -10.21
C GLU A 45 6.04 -14.05 -9.02
N GLY A 46 6.85 -13.05 -8.66
CA GLY A 46 7.88 -13.16 -7.63
C GLY A 46 7.56 -12.53 -6.26
N LYS A 47 6.48 -11.77 -6.12
CA LYS A 47 6.15 -11.15 -4.81
C LYS A 47 5.40 -12.14 -3.93
N LYS A 48 6.15 -12.88 -3.11
CA LYS A 48 5.59 -13.54 -1.92
C LYS A 48 4.78 -12.50 -1.12
N PRO A 49 3.60 -12.86 -0.58
CA PRO A 49 2.85 -11.99 0.30
C PRO A 49 3.76 -11.41 1.39
N PHE A 50 3.60 -10.12 1.69
CA PHE A 50 4.35 -9.51 2.77
C PHE A 50 3.89 -10.12 4.10
N GLU A 51 4.74 -10.94 4.72
CA GLU A 51 4.49 -11.51 6.04
C GLU A 51 4.79 -10.45 7.11
N LEU A 52 3.73 -9.95 7.76
CA LEU A 52 3.87 -9.08 8.92
C LEU A 52 4.41 -9.90 10.10
N PRO A 53 5.50 -9.49 10.77
CA PRO A 53 5.96 -10.16 11.97
C PRO A 53 4.85 -10.09 13.02
N LEU A 54 4.37 -11.25 13.46
CA LEU A 54 3.40 -11.34 14.54
C LEU A 54 4.08 -10.95 15.85
N LEU A 55 3.59 -9.89 16.48
CA LEU A 55 4.01 -9.50 17.83
C LEU A 55 3.18 -10.28 18.85
N HIS A 56 3.87 -10.99 19.74
CA HIS A 56 3.22 -11.66 20.85
C HIS A 56 2.90 -10.63 21.94
N CYS A 57 1.68 -10.11 21.97
CA CYS A 57 1.22 -9.09 22.93
C CYS A 57 1.07 -9.57 24.38
N GLY A 58 1.65 -10.73 24.72
CA GLY A 58 1.55 -11.35 26.04
C GLY A 58 0.18 -11.95 26.31
N LYS A 59 -0.07 -12.26 27.59
CA LYS A 59 -1.40 -12.71 28.05
C LYS A 59 -2.22 -11.49 28.45
N PRO A 60 -3.49 -11.38 28.03
CA PRO A 60 -4.36 -10.31 28.50
C PRO A 60 -4.53 -10.41 30.02
N ASN A 61 -4.70 -9.26 30.67
CA ASN A 61 -4.93 -9.18 32.12
C ASN A 61 -6.40 -9.47 32.51
N PHE A 62 -7.19 -10.00 31.57
CA PHE A 62 -8.60 -10.33 31.73
C PHE A 62 -8.86 -11.66 31.03
N SER A 63 -9.77 -12.45 31.58
CA SER A 63 -10.17 -13.75 31.04
C SER A 63 -11.57 -13.72 30.42
N THR A 64 -12.43 -12.80 30.88
CA THR A 64 -13.82 -12.68 30.44
C THR A 64 -14.13 -11.28 29.86
N PRO A 65 -15.16 -11.16 29.00
CA PRO A 65 -15.64 -9.87 28.52
C PRO A 65 -16.12 -8.93 29.64
N GLU A 66 -16.61 -9.48 30.75
CA GLU A 66 -17.07 -8.73 31.92
C GLU A 66 -15.88 -8.11 32.67
N GLU A 67 -14.84 -8.89 32.95
CA GLU A 67 -13.59 -8.39 33.56
C GLU A 67 -12.94 -7.30 32.72
N LEU A 68 -12.99 -7.43 31.39
CA LEU A 68 -12.50 -6.37 30.48
C LEU A 68 -13.29 -5.07 30.65
N LYS A 69 -14.63 -5.14 30.75
CA LYS A 69 -15.47 -3.95 30.93
C LYS A 69 -15.16 -3.25 32.25
N GLU A 70 -15.01 -4.00 33.33
CA GLU A 70 -14.65 -3.46 34.64
C GLU A 70 -13.28 -2.78 34.61
N LEU A 71 -12.28 -3.45 34.02
CA LEU A 71 -10.93 -2.89 33.89
C LEU A 71 -10.92 -1.60 33.05
N MET A 72 -11.66 -1.57 31.94
CA MET A 72 -11.78 -0.36 31.11
C MET A 72 -12.48 0.77 31.86
N ALA A 73 -13.50 0.47 32.66
CA ALA A 73 -14.20 1.48 33.46
C ALA A 73 -13.26 2.11 34.51
N GLN A 74 -12.43 1.29 35.17
CA GLN A 74 -11.43 1.77 36.13
C GLN A 74 -10.39 2.69 35.46
N ILE A 75 -9.82 2.26 34.33
CA ILE A 75 -8.84 3.07 33.58
C ILE A 75 -9.45 4.40 33.13
N GLN A 76 -10.70 4.37 32.65
CA GLN A 76 -11.41 5.57 32.21
C GLN A 76 -11.65 6.56 33.37
N GLU A 77 -12.04 6.05 34.54
CA GLU A 77 -12.26 6.87 35.74
C GLU A 77 -10.95 7.53 36.20
N GLU A 78 -9.84 6.79 36.23
CA GLU A 78 -8.52 7.34 36.53
C GLU A 78 -8.11 8.45 35.56
N ASP A 79 -8.31 8.22 34.26
CA ASP A 79 -8.01 9.21 33.22
C ASP A 79 -8.89 10.47 33.35
N ASP A 80 -10.16 10.32 33.69
CA ASP A 80 -11.08 11.44 33.84
C ASP A 80 -10.79 12.25 35.12
N ILE A 81 -10.42 11.59 36.22
CA ILE A 81 -9.91 12.26 37.42
C ILE A 81 -8.63 13.03 37.09
N ALA A 82 -7.69 12.43 36.36
CA ALA A 82 -6.45 13.08 35.95
C ALA A 82 -6.70 14.30 35.05
N LYS A 83 -7.68 14.23 34.14
CA LYS A 83 -8.10 15.38 33.32
C LYS A 83 -8.70 16.50 34.17
N LEU A 84 -9.56 16.18 35.14
CA LEU A 84 -10.18 17.18 36.03
C LEU A 84 -9.14 17.91 36.89
N GLN A 85 -8.13 17.18 37.39
CA GLN A 85 -7.00 17.78 38.11
C GLN A 85 -6.13 18.67 37.22
N ARG A 86 -5.94 18.29 35.95
CA ARG A 86 -5.21 19.09 34.95
C ARG A 86 -6.00 20.31 34.45
N SER A 87 -7.32 20.22 34.40
CA SER A 87 -8.17 21.30 33.88
C SER A 87 -8.38 22.45 34.87
N GLY A 88 -7.91 22.33 36.12
CA GLY A 88 -7.84 23.43 37.09
C GLY A 88 -9.22 24.00 37.42
N PHE A 89 -9.74 23.64 38.60
CA PHE A 89 -10.80 24.40 39.25
C PHE A 89 -10.32 25.86 39.36
N LYS A 90 -10.92 26.74 38.56
CA LYS A 90 -10.73 28.20 38.59
C LYS A 90 -12.10 28.85 38.81
#